data_AF-A0A969N6Z2-F1
#
_entry.id   AF-A0A969N6Z2-F1
#
_cell.length_a   1.000
_cell.length_b   1.000
_cell.length_c   1.000
_cell.angle_alpha   90.00
_cell.angle_beta   90.00
_cell.angle_gamma   90.00
#
_symmetry.space_group_name_H-M   'P 1'
#
loop_
_entity.id
_entity.type
_entity.pdbx_description
1 polymer ?
#
loop_
_entity_poly.entity_id
_entity_poly.type
_entity_poly.pdbx_seq_one_letter_code
_entity_poly.pdbx_strand_id
1 'polypeptide(L)'
;MQRSAVSTFELLVKPIIPRVADQLGAGRTVIQGYFLSITNLDSANDPQSFEPLTLNLKFTAISPNFTVANVVAFWDTTGADIPVEGTASVVLNTSELNFKLTLNRRDTGLFILQPNIANLDLVTAANLELRGYVEISLGANASSADLILTPEHRGTFLPVGFQIPRPGSVPPTRSDFDHLVNALPLVGGNSLFQLRKVRRAAVDEAVLGRVIN
;
A
#
# COMPACT_ATOMS: atom_id res chain seq x y z
N MET A 1 -6.41 16.29 8.73
CA MET A 1 -4.96 15.99 8.68
C MET A 1 -4.49 16.20 7.26
N GLN A 2 -3.30 16.75 7.04
CA GLN A 2 -2.73 16.85 5.70
C GLN A 2 -2.30 15.46 5.25
N ARG A 3 -2.76 15.06 4.06
CA ARG A 3 -2.35 13.85 3.37
C ARG A 3 -1.46 14.25 2.21
N SER A 4 -0.46 13.43 1.92
CA SER A 4 0.42 13.60 0.77
C SER A 4 0.30 12.36 -0.11
N ALA A 5 0.01 12.55 -1.40
CA ALA A 5 0.02 11.47 -2.37
C ALA A 5 1.45 10.93 -2.53
N VAL A 6 1.59 9.61 -2.56
CA VAL A 6 2.88 8.93 -2.65
C VAL A 6 3.11 8.45 -4.09
N SER A 7 2.24 7.58 -4.58
CA SER A 7 2.35 6.93 -5.90
C SER A 7 0.99 6.38 -6.34
N THR A 8 0.93 5.91 -7.58
CA THR A 8 -0.13 4.98 -8.00
C THR A 8 0.13 3.59 -7.41
N PHE A 9 -0.91 2.75 -7.35
CA PHE A 9 -0.74 1.34 -7.06
C PHE A 9 -1.63 0.48 -7.97
N GLU A 10 -1.22 -0.77 -8.15
CA GLU A 10 -1.94 -1.78 -8.91
C GLU A 10 -1.79 -3.15 -8.25
N LEU A 11 -2.91 -3.80 -7.93
CA LEU A 11 -2.97 -5.19 -7.51
C LEU A 11 -3.63 -6.02 -8.60
N LEU A 12 -2.99 -7.11 -9.00
CA LEU A 12 -3.48 -7.97 -10.08
C LEU A 12 -3.55 -9.42 -9.65
N VAL A 13 -4.62 -10.08 -10.06
CA VAL A 13 -4.66 -11.52 -10.33
C VAL A 13 -5.34 -11.65 -11.68
N LYS A 14 -4.55 -11.66 -12.76
CA LYS A 14 -5.10 -11.53 -14.13
C LYS A 14 -4.24 -12.23 -15.19
N PRO A 15 -4.83 -12.80 -16.25
CA PRO A 15 -4.08 -13.24 -17.42
C PRO A 15 -3.35 -12.07 -18.10
N ILE A 16 -2.08 -12.27 -18.46
CA ILE A 16 -1.29 -11.27 -19.21
C ILE A 16 -1.75 -11.16 -20.67
N ILE A 17 -2.29 -12.26 -21.22
CA ILE A 17 -2.92 -12.32 -22.54
C ILE A 17 -4.39 -12.67 -22.31
N PRO A 18 -5.34 -11.91 -22.89
CA PRO A 18 -6.76 -12.29 -22.82
C PRO A 18 -6.96 -13.74 -23.29
N ARG A 19 -7.68 -14.57 -22.53
CA ARG A 19 -7.81 -16.01 -22.82
C ARG A 19 -8.30 -16.30 -24.25
N VAL A 20 -9.19 -15.47 -24.78
CA VAL A 20 -9.71 -15.59 -26.15
C VAL A 20 -8.66 -15.29 -27.23
N ALA A 21 -7.59 -14.59 -26.87
CA ALA A 21 -6.50 -14.20 -27.76
C ALA A 21 -5.22 -15.05 -27.54
N ASP A 22 -5.20 -15.94 -26.55
CA ASP A 22 -4.05 -16.81 -26.27
C ASP A 22 -4.03 -18.03 -27.20
N GLN A 23 -3.76 -17.78 -28.48
CA GLN A 23 -3.71 -18.83 -29.50
C GLN A 23 -2.46 -19.71 -29.40
N LEU A 24 -1.41 -19.23 -28.73
CA LEU A 24 -0.14 -19.93 -28.57
C LEU A 24 -0.04 -20.73 -27.27
N GLY A 25 -1.02 -20.60 -26.37
CA GLY A 25 -0.99 -21.23 -25.04
C GLY A 25 0.17 -20.72 -24.19
N ALA A 26 0.56 -19.45 -24.37
CA ALA A 26 1.66 -18.81 -23.66
C ALA A 26 1.17 -17.84 -22.57
N GLY A 27 -0.15 -17.69 -22.42
CA GLY A 27 -0.78 -16.74 -21.50
C GLY A 27 -0.56 -17.08 -20.03
N ARG A 28 0.38 -16.39 -19.38
CA ARG A 28 0.58 -16.51 -17.93
C ARG A 28 -0.51 -15.77 -17.13
N THR A 29 -0.67 -16.11 -15.86
CA THR A 29 -1.46 -15.28 -14.93
C THR A 29 -0.50 -14.54 -14.01
N VAL A 30 -0.59 -13.21 -13.96
CA VAL A 30 0.19 -12.40 -13.03
C VAL A 30 -0.53 -12.33 -11.69
N ILE A 31 0.21 -12.54 -10.61
CA ILE A 31 -0.14 -12.12 -9.25
C ILE A 31 0.78 -10.95 -8.92
N GLN A 32 0.23 -9.75 -8.71
CA GLN A 32 1.01 -8.54 -8.44
C GLN A 32 0.54 -7.88 -7.15
N GLY A 33 1.51 -7.53 -6.30
CA GLY A 33 1.32 -6.74 -5.08
C GLY A 33 2.04 -5.38 -5.15
N TYR A 34 1.61 -4.50 -4.27
CA TYR A 34 2.21 -3.20 -4.01
C TYR A 34 3.08 -3.26 -2.75
N PHE A 35 4.29 -2.73 -2.87
CA PHE A 35 5.31 -2.73 -1.82
C PHE A 35 5.74 -1.29 -1.59
N LEU A 36 5.83 -0.86 -0.34
CA LEU A 36 6.28 0.48 0.02
C LEU A 36 7.28 0.38 1.17
N SER A 37 8.55 0.59 0.84
CA SER A 37 9.59 0.80 1.84
C SER A 37 9.48 2.21 2.40
N ILE A 38 9.48 2.33 3.73
CA ILE A 38 9.38 3.58 4.47
C ILE A 38 10.53 3.63 5.45
N THR A 39 11.49 4.53 5.25
CA THR A 39 12.56 4.79 6.20
C THR A 39 12.26 6.06 6.99
N ASN A 40 12.28 5.97 8.32
CA ASN A 40 12.14 7.13 9.18
C ASN A 40 13.52 7.75 9.45
N LEU A 41 13.83 8.89 8.82
CA LEU A 41 15.15 9.52 8.89
C LEU A 41 15.47 10.20 10.22
N ASP A 42 14.52 10.26 11.15
CA ASP A 42 14.76 10.86 12.46
C ASP A 42 15.17 12.35 12.37
N SER A 43 14.40 13.15 11.63
CA SER A 43 14.75 14.57 11.38
C SER A 43 13.91 15.59 12.14
N ALA A 44 13.05 15.16 13.09
CA ALA A 44 12.37 16.11 13.95
C ALA A 44 13.22 16.40 15.18
N ASN A 45 13.54 17.69 15.36
CA ASN A 45 14.29 18.41 16.40
C ASN A 45 13.94 18.11 17.88
N ASP A 46 13.44 16.93 18.22
CA ASP A 46 13.22 16.51 19.61
C ASP A 46 14.08 15.27 19.95
N PRO A 47 15.32 15.47 20.44
CA PRO A 47 16.17 14.38 20.89
C PRO A 47 15.58 13.56 22.04
N GLN A 48 14.48 14.00 22.69
CA GLN A 48 13.84 13.34 23.82
C GLN A 48 12.58 12.53 23.46
N SER A 49 12.09 12.60 22.22
CA SER A 49 10.95 11.74 21.82
C SER A 49 11.45 10.33 21.49
N PHE A 50 11.29 9.39 22.43
CA PHE A 50 11.54 7.95 22.19
C PHE A 50 10.35 7.25 21.52
N GLU A 51 9.25 7.97 21.31
CA GLU A 51 8.01 7.40 20.79
C GLU A 51 8.14 7.04 19.30
N PRO A 52 7.73 5.81 18.92
CA PRO A 52 7.67 5.42 17.52
C PRO A 52 6.74 6.31 16.68
N LEU A 53 7.12 6.59 15.44
CA LEU A 53 6.31 7.39 14.54
C LEU A 53 5.05 6.61 14.13
N THR A 54 3.87 7.19 14.36
CA THR A 54 2.63 6.65 13.78
C THR A 54 2.42 7.23 12.38
N LEU A 55 2.18 6.36 11.40
CA LEU A 55 1.84 6.71 10.03
C LEU A 55 0.45 6.16 9.68
N ASN A 56 -0.29 6.90 8.86
CA ASN A 56 -1.51 6.38 8.25
C ASN A 56 -1.33 6.30 6.74
N LEU A 57 -1.53 5.12 6.17
CA LEU A 57 -1.63 4.90 4.74
C LEU A 57 -3.10 4.85 4.34
N LYS A 58 -3.43 5.47 3.21
CA LYS A 58 -4.77 5.40 2.61
C LYS A 58 -4.65 5.02 1.15
N PHE A 59 -5.23 3.88 0.79
CA PHE A 59 -5.38 3.43 -0.59
C PHE A 59 -6.75 3.82 -1.08
N THR A 60 -6.81 4.45 -2.25
CA THR A 60 -8.04 4.99 -2.84
C THR A 60 -8.21 4.50 -4.26
N ALA A 61 -9.40 3.99 -4.59
CA ALA A 61 -9.73 3.49 -5.92
C ALA A 61 -11.24 3.49 -6.19
N ILE A 62 -11.63 3.55 -7.46
CA ILE A 62 -13.04 3.70 -7.88
C ILE A 62 -13.65 2.38 -8.37
N SER A 63 -12.90 1.56 -9.11
CA SER A 63 -13.45 0.36 -9.73
C SER A 63 -12.39 -0.71 -9.98
N PRO A 64 -12.70 -2.00 -9.80
CA PRO A 64 -13.85 -2.55 -9.09
C PRO A 64 -13.81 -2.22 -7.58
N ASN A 65 -14.95 -2.37 -6.88
CA ASN A 65 -15.06 -2.09 -5.44
C ASN A 65 -13.92 -2.79 -4.67
N PHE A 66 -13.19 -2.05 -3.82
CA PHE A 66 -12.22 -2.67 -2.93
C PHE A 66 -12.97 -3.38 -1.81
N THR A 67 -12.95 -4.71 -1.83
CA THR A 67 -13.33 -5.54 -0.70
C THR A 67 -12.09 -6.03 0.02
N VAL A 68 -12.04 -5.80 1.35
CA VAL A 68 -10.97 -6.33 2.23
C VAL A 68 -10.81 -7.84 2.14
N ALA A 69 -11.86 -8.58 1.76
CA ALA A 69 -11.78 -10.02 1.56
C ALA A 69 -10.79 -10.43 0.45
N ASN A 70 -10.56 -9.55 -0.54
CA ASN A 70 -9.75 -9.83 -1.72
C ASN A 70 -8.30 -9.36 -1.59
N VAL A 71 -7.94 -8.70 -0.49
CA VAL A 71 -6.61 -8.16 -0.26
C VAL A 71 -6.12 -8.51 1.14
N VAL A 72 -4.81 -8.64 1.29
CA VAL A 72 -4.15 -8.81 2.58
C VAL A 72 -2.98 -7.84 2.67
N ALA A 73 -2.70 -7.36 3.87
CA ALA A 73 -1.62 -6.43 4.11
C ALA A 73 -0.69 -6.93 5.21
N PHE A 74 0.58 -6.60 5.06
CA PHE A 74 1.63 -6.95 6.01
C PHE A 74 2.52 -5.74 6.28
N TRP A 75 3.10 -5.74 7.47
CA TRP A 75 4.09 -4.78 7.90
C TRP A 75 5.30 -5.53 8.43
N ASP A 76 6.44 -5.28 7.82
CA ASP A 76 7.71 -5.87 8.22
C ASP A 76 8.69 -4.77 8.65
N THR A 77 9.09 -4.81 9.92
CA THR A 77 10.21 -4.02 10.46
C THR A 77 11.28 -4.90 11.10
N THR A 78 11.11 -6.23 11.09
CA THR A 78 11.94 -7.18 11.85
C THR A 78 12.46 -8.34 11.01
N GLY A 79 12.23 -8.32 9.70
CA GLY A 79 12.46 -9.44 8.78
C GLY A 79 11.34 -10.48 8.78
N ALA A 80 10.14 -10.11 9.26
CA ALA A 80 8.97 -10.98 9.29
C ALA A 80 7.71 -10.20 8.86
N ASP A 81 6.96 -10.77 7.92
CA ASP A 81 5.71 -10.19 7.42
C ASP A 81 4.59 -10.36 8.47
N ILE A 82 4.35 -9.34 9.28
CA ILE A 82 3.27 -9.36 10.28
C ILE A 82 1.96 -8.85 9.65
N PRO A 83 0.86 -9.62 9.69
CA PRO A 83 -0.43 -9.16 9.16
C PRO A 83 -0.89 -7.85 9.83
N VAL A 84 -1.39 -6.90 9.03
CA VAL A 84 -1.97 -5.65 9.52
C VAL A 84 -3.41 -5.52 9.03
N GLU A 85 -4.33 -5.28 9.96
CA GLU A 85 -5.72 -5.05 9.64
C GLU A 85 -5.94 -3.64 9.07
N GLY A 86 -6.65 -3.58 7.94
CA GLY A 86 -7.07 -2.33 7.33
C GLY A 86 -8.55 -2.04 7.61
N THR A 87 -8.92 -0.78 7.70
CA THR A 87 -10.32 -0.36 7.74
C THR A 87 -10.77 0.06 6.35
N ALA A 88 -11.70 -0.69 5.78
CA ALA A 88 -12.34 -0.31 4.52
C ALA A 88 -13.54 0.59 4.74
N SER A 89 -13.72 1.53 3.82
CA SER A 89 -14.91 2.36 3.72
C SER A 89 -15.19 2.69 2.26
N VAL A 90 -16.45 2.99 1.95
CA VAL A 90 -16.85 3.48 0.63
C VAL A 90 -17.37 4.89 0.81
N VAL A 91 -16.74 5.86 0.13
CA VAL A 91 -17.09 7.27 0.15
C VAL A 91 -17.34 7.71 -1.28
N LEU A 92 -18.56 8.13 -1.60
CA LEU A 92 -18.92 8.64 -2.94
C LEU A 92 -18.50 7.69 -4.09
N ASN A 93 -18.81 6.39 -3.97
CA ASN A 93 -18.41 5.33 -4.92
C ASN A 93 -16.89 5.11 -5.05
N THR A 94 -16.10 5.68 -4.14
CA THR A 94 -14.66 5.43 -4.04
C THR A 94 -14.42 4.53 -2.85
N SER A 95 -13.72 3.42 -3.08
CA SER A 95 -13.32 2.54 -2.00
C SER A 95 -12.01 3.02 -1.40
N GLU A 96 -11.97 3.08 -0.07
CA GLU A 96 -10.82 3.53 0.69
C GLU A 96 -10.39 2.44 1.66
N LEU A 97 -9.10 2.13 1.71
CA LEU A 97 -8.51 1.20 2.67
C LEU A 97 -7.44 1.91 3.48
N ASN A 98 -7.64 1.98 4.79
CA ASN A 98 -6.79 2.73 5.69
C ASN A 98 -6.00 1.78 6.59
N PHE A 99 -4.71 2.04 6.73
CA PHE A 99 -3.80 1.30 7.60
C PHE A 99 -3.09 2.26 8.54
N LYS A 100 -2.94 1.82 9.79
CA LYS A 100 -2.15 2.53 10.80
C LYS A 100 -0.88 1.74 11.07
N LEU A 101 0.26 2.36 10.84
CA LEU A 101 1.57 1.75 10.99
C LEU A 101 2.35 2.47 12.08
N THR A 102 3.27 1.73 12.70
CA THR A 102 4.20 2.26 13.69
C THR A 102 5.61 1.96 13.22
N LEU A 103 6.48 2.97 13.20
CA LEU A 103 7.85 2.85 12.73
C LEU A 103 8.81 3.54 13.70
N ASN A 104 9.81 2.81 14.17
CA ASN A 104 10.81 3.36 15.08
C ASN A 104 11.66 4.44 14.39
N ARG A 105 12.36 5.23 15.19
CA ARG A 105 13.33 6.21 14.70
C ARG A 105 14.49 5.48 14.02
N ARG A 106 14.96 6.00 12.89
CA ARG A 106 16.09 5.45 12.11
C ARG A 106 15.86 4.01 11.63
N ASP A 107 14.60 3.60 11.59
CA ASP A 107 14.20 2.28 11.18
C ASP A 107 13.57 2.32 9.79
N THR A 108 13.55 1.18 9.12
CA THR A 108 12.90 0.99 7.83
C THR A 108 11.87 -0.11 7.95
N GLY A 109 10.64 0.19 7.57
CA GLY A 109 9.59 -0.79 7.45
C GLY A 109 9.16 -0.99 6.00
N LEU A 110 8.75 -2.21 5.68
CA LEU A 110 8.17 -2.58 4.40
C LEU A 110 6.67 -2.82 4.59
N PHE A 111 5.87 -1.98 3.95
CA PHE A 111 4.43 -2.21 3.84
C PHE A 111 4.15 -3.01 2.57
N ILE A 112 3.38 -4.08 2.72
CA ILE A 112 2.99 -4.96 1.62
C ILE A 112 1.48 -4.97 1.54
N LEU A 113 0.93 -4.70 0.36
CA LEU A 113 -0.47 -4.91 0.05
C LEU A 113 -0.56 -5.81 -1.18
N GLN A 114 -1.22 -6.95 -1.04
CA GLN A 114 -1.30 -7.94 -2.11
C GLN A 114 -2.71 -8.53 -2.21
N PRO A 115 -3.06 -9.12 -3.36
CA PRO A 115 -4.23 -9.98 -3.46
C PRO A 115 -4.22 -11.07 -2.40
N ASN A 116 -5.39 -11.40 -1.87
CA ASN A 116 -5.54 -12.50 -0.91
C ASN A 116 -5.45 -13.85 -1.63
N ILE A 117 -4.23 -14.33 -1.89
CA ILE A 117 -3.99 -15.60 -2.58
C ILE A 117 -4.42 -16.84 -1.79
N ALA A 118 -4.73 -16.69 -0.50
CA ALA A 118 -5.35 -17.77 0.28
C ALA A 118 -6.81 -18.01 -0.16
N ASN A 119 -7.45 -17.02 -0.77
CA ASN A 119 -8.72 -17.20 -1.45
C ASN A 119 -8.49 -17.85 -2.83
N LEU A 120 -8.60 -19.18 -2.90
CA LEU A 120 -8.33 -19.92 -4.14
C LEU A 120 -9.32 -19.58 -5.27
N ASP A 121 -10.54 -19.13 -4.94
CA ASP A 121 -11.51 -18.70 -5.95
C ASP A 121 -11.04 -17.43 -6.66
N LEU A 122 -10.42 -16.49 -5.93
CA LEU A 122 -9.80 -15.29 -6.49
C LEU A 122 -8.70 -15.65 -7.49
N VAL A 123 -7.82 -16.59 -7.10
CA VAL A 123 -6.69 -17.03 -7.94
C VAL A 123 -7.17 -17.82 -9.16
N THR A 124 -8.17 -18.69 -8.98
CA THR A 124 -8.75 -19.49 -10.06
C THR A 124 -9.52 -18.64 -11.06
N ALA A 125 -10.31 -17.68 -10.58
CA ALA A 125 -11.07 -16.76 -11.44
C ALA A 125 -10.15 -15.85 -12.26
N ALA A 126 -9.00 -15.47 -11.69
CA ALA A 126 -8.00 -14.61 -12.32
C ALA A 126 -8.62 -13.34 -12.92
N ASN A 127 -9.44 -12.65 -12.13
CA ASN A 127 -10.20 -11.48 -12.54
C ASN A 127 -10.04 -10.29 -11.59
N LEU A 128 -9.04 -10.32 -10.70
CA LEU A 128 -8.76 -9.19 -9.83
C LEU A 128 -7.89 -8.19 -10.56
N GLU A 129 -8.35 -6.95 -10.59
CA GLU A 129 -7.57 -5.79 -10.99
C GLU A 129 -8.01 -4.66 -10.08
N LEU A 130 -7.09 -4.07 -9.33
CA LEU A 130 -7.37 -2.97 -8.44
C LEU A 130 -6.34 -1.88 -8.69
N ARG A 131 -6.78 -0.70 -9.13
CA ARG A 131 -5.91 0.41 -9.53
C ARG A 131 -6.32 1.69 -8.83
N GLY A 132 -5.34 2.46 -8.39
CA GLY A 132 -5.61 3.71 -7.70
C GLY A 132 -4.35 4.43 -7.30
N TYR A 133 -4.45 5.21 -6.22
CA TYR A 133 -3.32 5.91 -5.63
C TYR A 133 -3.28 5.71 -4.11
N VAL A 134 -2.09 5.89 -3.56
CA VAL A 134 -1.83 5.80 -2.12
C VAL A 134 -1.40 7.15 -1.57
N GLU A 135 -1.94 7.48 -0.41
CA GLU A 135 -1.58 8.66 0.36
C GLU A 135 -0.97 8.25 1.70
N ILE A 136 -0.08 9.08 2.22
CA ILE A 136 0.51 8.95 3.55
C ILE A 136 0.22 10.19 4.38
N SER A 137 0.04 10.00 5.69
CA SER A 137 -0.08 11.10 6.66
C SER A 137 0.46 10.71 8.04
N LEU A 138 0.76 11.71 8.85
CA LEU A 138 1.21 11.53 10.23
C LEU A 138 0.03 11.17 11.14
N GLY A 139 0.24 10.19 12.02
CA GLY A 139 -0.63 9.89 13.14
C GLY A 139 -0.59 10.98 14.22
N ALA A 140 -1.42 10.86 15.26
CA ALA A 140 -1.63 11.92 16.25
C ALA A 140 -0.34 12.35 16.98
N ASN A 141 0.61 11.44 17.18
CA ASN A 141 1.81 11.63 18.01
C ASN A 141 2.95 12.44 17.36
N ALA A 142 2.90 12.72 16.05
CA ALA A 142 3.94 13.49 15.37
C ALA A 142 3.38 14.74 14.68
N SER A 143 4.11 15.85 14.72
CA SER A 143 3.76 17.07 13.97
C SER A 143 4.54 17.22 12.67
N SER A 144 5.68 16.53 12.57
CA SER A 144 6.54 16.49 11.39
C SER A 144 7.32 15.18 11.34
N ALA A 145 7.65 14.70 10.15
CA ALA A 145 8.67 13.66 9.94
C ALA A 145 9.29 13.84 8.55
N ASP A 146 10.57 13.48 8.41
CA ASP A 146 11.15 13.25 7.09
C ASP A 146 11.38 11.76 6.88
N LEU A 147 10.91 11.29 5.74
CA LEU A 147 10.85 9.88 5.36
C LEU A 147 11.59 9.68 4.05
N ILE A 148 12.16 8.49 3.84
CA ILE A 148 12.48 8.02 2.49
C ILE A 148 11.41 7.02 2.10
N LEU A 149 10.77 7.24 0.96
CA LEU A 149 9.77 6.35 0.39
C LEU A 149 10.32 5.68 -0.87
N THR A 150 10.07 4.38 -1.01
CA THR A 150 10.39 3.62 -2.23
C THR A 150 9.22 2.69 -2.56
N PRO A 151 8.29 3.13 -3.42
CA PRO A 151 7.17 2.31 -3.86
C PRO A 151 7.58 1.38 -5.02
N GLU A 152 7.09 0.15 -5.01
CA GLU A 152 7.37 -0.88 -5.99
C GLU A 152 6.11 -1.72 -6.28
N HIS A 153 6.02 -2.25 -7.50
CA HIS A 153 5.22 -3.43 -7.78
C HIS A 153 6.13 -4.65 -7.86
N ARG A 154 5.73 -5.72 -7.19
CA ARG A 154 6.36 -7.03 -7.36
C ARG A 154 5.29 -8.01 -7.81
N GLY A 155 5.66 -8.87 -8.74
CA GLY A 155 4.72 -9.85 -9.28
C GLY A 155 5.37 -11.16 -9.63
N THR A 156 4.54 -12.20 -9.61
CA THR A 156 4.90 -13.56 -9.99
C THR A 156 3.98 -13.99 -11.12
N PHE A 157 4.55 -14.63 -12.13
CA PHE A 157 3.79 -15.17 -13.24
C PHE A 157 3.57 -16.67 -13.06
N LEU A 158 2.31 -17.06 -12.92
CA LEU A 158 1.89 -18.45 -12.91
C LEU A 158 1.88 -19.01 -14.34
N PRO A 159 2.50 -20.17 -14.58
CA PRO A 159 2.42 -20.87 -15.86
C PRO A 159 0.99 -21.23 -16.26
N VAL A 160 0.78 -21.39 -17.57
CA VAL A 160 -0.46 -21.95 -18.11
C VAL A 160 -0.70 -23.33 -17.51
N GLY A 161 -1.95 -23.58 -17.08
CA GLY A 161 -2.33 -24.86 -16.50
C GLY A 161 -1.73 -25.14 -15.13
N PHE A 162 -1.12 -24.14 -14.47
CA PHE A 162 -0.68 -24.28 -13.09
C PHE A 162 -1.86 -24.72 -12.21
N GLN A 163 -1.73 -25.92 -11.64
CA GLN A 163 -2.74 -26.46 -10.75
C GLN A 163 -2.52 -25.87 -9.37
N ILE A 164 -3.43 -24.98 -8.97
CA ILE A 164 -3.44 -24.41 -7.63
C ILE A 164 -3.58 -25.58 -6.64
N PRO A 165 -2.57 -25.83 -5.80
CA PRO A 165 -2.60 -26.93 -4.86
C PRO A 165 -3.82 -26.79 -3.94
N ARG A 166 -4.50 -27.90 -3.67
CA ARG A 166 -5.54 -27.93 -2.63
C ARG A 166 -4.90 -27.61 -1.26
N PRO A 167 -5.68 -27.09 -0.29
CA PRO A 167 -5.17 -26.77 1.03
C PRO A 167 -4.37 -27.94 1.63
N GLY A 168 -3.11 -27.69 1.99
CA GLY A 168 -2.17 -28.71 2.44
C GLY A 168 -0.73 -28.42 2.02
N SER A 169 0.17 -29.38 2.24
CA SER A 169 1.56 -29.28 1.78
C SER A 169 1.62 -29.29 0.25
N VAL A 170 2.07 -28.18 -0.34
CA VAL A 170 2.31 -28.06 -1.77
C VAL A 170 3.62 -28.80 -2.10
N PRO A 171 3.61 -29.87 -2.90
CA PRO A 171 4.85 -30.46 -3.40
C PRO A 171 5.57 -29.40 -4.25
N PRO A 172 6.91 -29.27 -4.14
CA PRO A 172 7.65 -28.35 -5.00
C PRO A 172 7.39 -28.71 -6.47
N THR A 173 6.66 -27.84 -7.17
CA THR A 173 6.38 -28.01 -8.60
C THR A 173 7.61 -27.58 -9.38
N ARG A 174 8.03 -28.37 -10.36
CA ARG A 174 9.12 -28.04 -11.31
C ARG A 174 8.69 -26.99 -12.35
N SER A 175 7.70 -26.18 -12.02
CA SER A 175 7.07 -25.20 -12.89
C SER A 175 7.90 -23.91 -12.94
N ASP A 176 7.94 -23.30 -14.13
CA ASP A 176 8.74 -22.11 -14.42
C ASP A 176 8.06 -20.84 -13.88
N PHE A 177 8.41 -20.41 -12.67
CA PHE A 177 7.92 -19.16 -12.11
C PHE A 177 8.86 -18.02 -12.49
N ASP A 178 8.31 -17.04 -13.21
CA ASP A 178 8.99 -15.78 -13.49
C ASP A 178 8.56 -14.72 -12.47
N HIS A 179 9.47 -13.82 -12.13
CA HIS A 179 9.18 -12.69 -11.24
C HIS A 179 9.45 -11.36 -11.95
N LEU A 180 8.69 -10.33 -11.55
CA LEU A 180 8.91 -8.94 -11.93
C LEU A 180 9.06 -8.08 -10.68
N VAL A 181 9.91 -7.06 -10.77
CA VAL A 181 10.05 -6.00 -9.77
C VAL A 181 10.16 -4.68 -10.53
N ASN A 182 9.23 -3.76 -10.29
CA ASN A 182 9.17 -2.46 -10.94
C ASN A 182 9.10 -1.36 -9.88
N ALA A 183 10.07 -0.45 -9.87
CA ALA A 183 9.98 0.76 -9.08
C ALA A 183 8.87 1.66 -9.63
N LEU A 184 8.14 2.33 -8.74
CA LEU A 184 7.05 3.24 -9.10
C LEU A 184 7.51 4.69 -8.95
N PRO A 185 7.04 5.58 -9.83
CA PRO A 185 7.30 6.99 -9.68
C PRO A 185 6.62 7.51 -8.41
N LEU A 186 7.36 8.27 -7.63
CA LEU A 186 6.80 9.10 -6.57
C LEU A 186 6.19 10.36 -7.17
N VAL A 187 5.06 10.81 -6.64
CA VAL A 187 4.35 12.02 -7.11
C VAL A 187 5.26 13.25 -7.10
N GLY A 188 6.17 13.37 -6.12
CA GLY A 188 7.13 14.46 -6.02
C GLY A 188 8.43 14.28 -6.82
N GLY A 189 8.65 13.13 -7.47
CA GLY A 189 9.87 12.81 -8.21
C GLY A 189 11.12 12.57 -7.35
N ASN A 190 11.04 12.75 -6.03
CA ASN A 190 12.13 12.49 -5.08
C ASN A 190 11.69 11.47 -4.02
N SER A 191 12.66 10.71 -3.48
CA SER A 191 12.39 9.74 -2.41
C SER A 191 12.26 10.38 -1.03
N LEU A 192 12.80 11.60 -0.84
CA LEU A 192 12.69 12.33 0.43
C LEU A 192 11.30 12.97 0.56
N PHE A 193 10.50 12.47 1.49
CA PHE A 193 9.16 12.96 1.82
C PHE A 193 9.17 13.70 3.15
N GLN A 194 8.82 14.99 3.12
CA GLN A 194 8.69 15.80 4.32
C GLN A 194 7.21 15.98 4.67
N LEU A 195 6.76 15.26 5.70
CA LEU A 195 5.39 15.36 6.20
C LEU A 195 5.31 16.40 7.31
N ARG A 196 4.28 17.25 7.27
CA ARG A 196 4.01 18.27 8.28
C ARG A 196 2.50 18.30 8.57
N LYS A 197 2.11 18.48 9.82
CA LYS A 197 0.72 18.81 10.17
C LYS A 197 0.53 20.31 10.05
N VAL A 198 -0.41 20.74 9.21
CA VAL A 198 -0.87 22.14 9.22
C VAL A 198 -1.50 22.42 10.58
N ARG A 199 -0.88 23.31 11.38
CA ARG A 199 -1.59 23.92 12.51
C ARG A 199 -2.62 24.86 11.91
N ARG A 200 -3.92 24.65 12.18
CA ARG A 200 -4.88 25.74 11.99
C ARG A 200 -4.40 26.88 12.88
N ALA A 201 -4.15 28.05 12.30
CA ALA A 201 -4.00 29.25 13.10
C ALA A 201 -5.26 29.37 13.96
N ALA A 202 -5.11 29.45 15.28
CA ALA A 202 -6.20 29.90 16.11
C ALA A 202 -6.54 31.30 15.61
N VAL A 203 -7.75 31.47 15.06
CA VAL A 203 -8.28 32.82 14.86
C VAL A 203 -8.48 33.35 16.27
N ASP A 204 -7.64 34.29 16.65
CA ASP A 204 -7.69 34.92 17.96
C ASP A 204 -9.04 35.65 18.05
N GLU A 205 -9.96 35.17 18.88
CA GLU A 205 -11.30 35.78 19.07
C GLU A 205 -11.20 37.26 19.51
N ALA A 206 -10.03 37.69 19.99
CA ALA A 206 -9.73 39.09 20.28
C ALA A 206 -9.78 40.02 19.05
N VAL A 207 -9.59 39.50 17.82
CA VAL A 207 -9.63 40.31 16.59
C VAL A 207 -11.08 40.56 16.12
N LEU A 208 -12.01 39.64 16.40
CA LEU A 208 -13.42 39.81 16.05
C LEU A 208 -14.14 40.81 16.97
N GLY A 209 -13.67 41.01 18.20
CA GLY A 209 -14.20 42.01 19.13
C GLY A 209 -13.84 43.47 18.81
N ARG A 210 -12.92 43.72 17.86
CA ARG A 210 -12.51 45.08 17.45
C ARG A 210 -13.11 45.57 16.13
N VAL A 211 -13.80 44.71 15.39
CA VAL A 211 -14.48 45.09 14.13
C VAL A 211 -15.97 45.41 14.36
N ILE A 212 -16.46 45.16 15.57
CA ILE A 212 -17.85 45.41 15.98
C ILE A 212 -17.85 46.30 17.23
N ASN A 213 -17.36 47.53 17.10
CA ASN A 213 -17.66 48.67 17.99
C ASN A 213 -17.41 49.98 17.25
#